data_AF-A0A950EZ90-F1
#
_entry.id   AF-A0A950EZ90-F1
#
_cell.length_a   1.000
_cell.length_b   1.000
_cell.length_c   1.000
_cell.angle_alpha   90.00
_cell.angle_beta   90.00
_cell.angle_gamma   90.00
#
_symmetry.space_group_name_H-M   'P 1'
#
loop_
_entity.id
_entity.type
_entity.pdbx_description
1 polymer ?
#
loop_
_entity_poly.entity_id
_entity_poly.type
_entity_poly.pdbx_seq_one_letter_code
_entity_poly.pdbx_strand_id
1 'polypeptide(L)'
;MDIGRLGAAIALIASSIVGVTSAAADAAVPTLPIPVPSPQSALGAYQIRRVGSFEVAPLYFQGVRLFEVAAPALQDPNAFPPVAARIDLIADNFNEVVPPPAIVADIFKPAPTRYDPATFHVKTQLSNGYWSLYATDDSGAQPTNLLTVTELDAKYNGISQQALANSWADILQAVLSPALQQRAPGALEGQISTSVLVILAAVVLTALIIGIRIALTRIRSRLVETPAPEGVPSDEHMPAKASPIQQFVLIALGLIDWILAWSIGIVWAVAVLWALYQLGPTQALARKLTSQLVKIFLIWFIASVAARVAYLA
;
A
#
# COMPACT_ATOMS: atom_id res chain seq x y z
N MET A 1 -9.06 -38.94 -42.89
CA MET A 1 -9.22 -40.17 -42.08
C MET A 1 -9.62 -39.75 -40.68
N ASP A 2 -10.84 -40.14 -40.31
CA ASP A 2 -11.49 -40.24 -38.98
C ASP A 2 -11.19 -39.17 -37.92
N ILE A 3 -12.10 -38.28 -37.50
CA ILE A 3 -13.58 -38.31 -37.32
C ILE A 3 -14.07 -39.36 -36.33
N GLY A 4 -14.49 -38.91 -35.14
CA GLY A 4 -15.26 -39.69 -34.16
C GLY A 4 -15.33 -38.96 -32.81
N ARG A 5 -16.13 -37.90 -32.66
CA ARG A 5 -17.56 -37.89 -32.26
C ARG A 5 -17.84 -38.45 -30.86
N LEU A 6 -18.49 -37.60 -30.03
CA LEU A 6 -19.59 -37.83 -29.07
C LEU A 6 -19.33 -36.99 -27.80
N GLY A 7 -20.20 -36.11 -27.31
CA GLY A 7 -21.54 -35.63 -27.64
C GLY A 7 -21.79 -34.42 -26.71
N ALA A 8 -22.29 -33.27 -27.15
CA ALA A 8 -23.68 -32.96 -27.54
C ALA A 8 -24.68 -33.07 -26.36
N ALA A 9 -25.15 -31.91 -25.88
CA ALA A 9 -26.57 -31.60 -25.59
C ALA A 9 -26.65 -30.16 -25.00
N ILE A 10 -27.19 -29.16 -25.73
CA ILE A 10 -28.61 -28.70 -25.77
C ILE A 10 -28.91 -27.81 -24.53
N ALA A 11 -29.49 -26.60 -24.56
CA ALA A 11 -30.43 -25.88 -25.44
C ALA A 11 -30.38 -24.36 -25.07
N LEU A 12 -30.53 -23.37 -25.99
CA LEU A 12 -31.80 -22.67 -26.38
C LEU A 12 -32.44 -21.91 -25.17
N ILE A 13 -32.89 -20.64 -25.15
CA ILE A 13 -33.60 -19.66 -26.02
C ILE A 13 -33.42 -18.30 -25.27
N ALA A 14 -33.34 -17.08 -25.81
CA ALA A 14 -34.38 -16.37 -26.56
C ALA A 14 -33.88 -15.00 -27.03
N SER A 15 -34.22 -14.69 -28.28
CA SER A 15 -34.18 -13.35 -28.86
C SER A 15 -35.24 -12.44 -28.25
N SER A 16 -34.96 -11.14 -28.20
CA SER A 16 -35.99 -10.10 -28.19
C SER A 16 -35.48 -8.91 -29.01
N ILE A 17 -35.98 -8.85 -30.24
CA ILE A 17 -35.93 -7.68 -31.12
C ILE A 17 -37.08 -6.77 -30.70
N VAL A 18 -36.77 -5.53 -30.35
CA VAL A 18 -37.74 -4.42 -30.38
C VAL A 18 -37.07 -3.27 -31.12
N GLY A 19 -37.70 -2.83 -32.19
CA GLY A 19 -37.29 -1.67 -32.97
C GLY A 19 -38.14 -0.44 -32.66
N VAL A 20 -37.68 0.66 -33.26
CA VAL A 20 -38.36 1.93 -33.59
C VAL A 20 -38.51 2.94 -32.43
N THR A 21 -37.76 4.05 -32.48
CA THR A 21 -38.19 5.34 -33.06
C THR A 21 -37.10 6.40 -32.82
N SER A 22 -36.68 7.08 -33.88
CA SER A 22 -35.84 8.28 -33.84
C SER A 22 -36.69 9.51 -33.52
N ALA A 23 -36.49 10.10 -32.35
CA ALA A 23 -36.97 11.44 -32.01
C ALA A 23 -35.77 12.40 -32.02
N ALA A 24 -35.78 13.35 -32.95
CA ALA A 24 -34.91 14.52 -32.89
C ALA A 24 -35.37 15.39 -31.71
N ALA A 25 -34.53 15.49 -30.69
CA ALA A 25 -34.71 16.42 -29.58
C ALA A 25 -33.52 17.39 -29.58
N ASP A 26 -33.82 18.68 -29.68
CA ASP A 26 -32.91 19.76 -29.33
C ASP A 26 -32.48 19.57 -27.87
N ALA A 27 -31.24 19.12 -27.66
CA ALA A 27 -30.66 18.96 -26.34
C ALA A 27 -29.73 20.13 -26.06
N ALA A 28 -30.17 20.98 -25.12
CA ALA A 28 -29.35 21.97 -24.45
C ALA A 28 -28.02 21.36 -23.98
N VAL A 29 -26.95 22.15 -24.10
CA VAL A 29 -25.61 21.81 -23.63
C VAL A 29 -25.69 21.31 -22.18
N PRO A 30 -25.31 20.05 -21.88
CA PRO A 30 -25.31 19.56 -20.52
C PRO A 30 -24.22 20.30 -19.74
N THR A 31 -24.62 21.20 -18.84
CA THR A 31 -23.72 21.67 -17.79
C THR A 31 -23.44 20.48 -16.89
N LEU A 32 -22.24 19.91 -17.01
CA LEU A 32 -21.75 18.89 -16.08
C LEU A 32 -21.90 19.43 -14.66
N PRO A 33 -22.70 18.78 -13.78
CA PRO A 33 -22.72 19.14 -12.38
C PRO A 33 -21.34 18.83 -11.81
N ILE A 34 -20.54 19.85 -11.56
CA ILE A 34 -19.33 19.70 -10.75
C ILE A 34 -19.82 19.27 -9.36
N PRO A 35 -19.50 18.06 -8.88
CA PRO A 35 -19.90 17.64 -7.55
C PRO A 35 -19.19 18.53 -6.54
N VAL A 36 -19.91 19.46 -5.93
CA VAL A 36 -19.39 20.20 -4.79
C VAL A 36 -19.49 19.24 -3.60
N PRO A 37 -18.38 18.81 -2.98
CA PRO A 37 -18.44 17.89 -1.85
C PRO A 37 -19.28 18.50 -0.72
N SER A 38 -20.16 17.68 -0.12
CA SER A 38 -21.03 18.12 0.96
C SER A 38 -20.20 18.52 2.20
N PRO A 39 -20.47 19.66 2.85
CA PRO A 39 -19.61 20.24 3.88
C PRO A 39 -19.41 19.35 5.12
N GLN A 40 -20.35 18.44 5.41
CA GLN A 40 -20.25 17.51 6.56
C GLN A 40 -19.25 16.37 6.37
N SER A 41 -18.90 15.98 5.13
CA SER A 41 -17.87 14.95 4.88
C SER A 41 -16.46 15.53 4.81
N ALA A 42 -16.31 16.82 4.52
CA ALA A 42 -15.02 17.49 4.39
C ALA A 42 -14.31 17.71 5.74
N LEU A 43 -15.06 18.06 6.80
CA LEU A 43 -14.49 18.33 8.13
C LEU A 43 -13.75 17.13 8.75
N GLY A 44 -14.08 15.89 8.36
CA GLY A 44 -13.34 14.70 8.80
C GLY A 44 -12.15 14.33 7.91
N ALA A 45 -12.12 14.80 6.65
CA ALA A 45 -11.06 14.51 5.69
C ALA A 45 -9.81 15.37 5.96
N TYR A 46 -10.00 16.62 6.39
CA TYR A 46 -8.91 17.55 6.69
C TYR A 46 -8.75 17.69 8.20
N GLN A 47 -7.51 17.59 8.70
CA GLN A 47 -7.19 17.84 10.11
C GLN A 47 -7.08 19.35 10.38
N ILE A 48 -8.21 20.05 10.29
CA ILE A 48 -8.27 21.52 10.40
C ILE A 48 -8.20 21.93 11.87
N ARG A 49 -7.28 22.85 12.18
CA ARG A 49 -7.10 23.47 13.50
C ARG A 49 -7.28 24.98 13.37
N ARG A 50 -8.18 25.55 14.18
CA ARG A 50 -8.34 27.01 14.28
C ARG A 50 -7.30 27.59 15.24
N VAL A 51 -6.59 28.62 14.79
CA VAL A 51 -5.57 29.35 15.56
C VAL A 51 -5.88 30.84 15.44
N GLY A 52 -6.57 31.39 16.46
CA GLY A 52 -7.01 32.77 16.44
C GLY A 52 -7.99 33.06 15.30
N SER A 53 -7.59 33.94 14.38
CA SER A 53 -8.41 34.37 13.23
C SER A 53 -8.15 33.58 11.93
N PHE A 54 -7.35 32.52 11.98
CA PHE A 54 -7.04 31.70 10.82
C PHE A 54 -7.20 30.21 11.14
N GLU A 55 -7.43 29.43 10.09
CA GLU A 55 -7.50 27.98 10.11
C GLU A 55 -6.26 27.42 9.45
N VAL A 56 -5.74 26.35 10.02
CA VAL A 56 -4.52 25.69 9.59
C VAL A 56 -4.83 24.23 9.35
N ALA A 57 -4.32 23.68 8.25
CA ALA A 57 -4.43 22.26 7.99
C ALA A 57 -3.13 21.70 7.38
N PRO A 58 -2.77 20.45 7.71
CA PRO A 58 -1.62 19.78 7.12
C PRO A 58 -1.89 19.44 5.65
N LEU A 59 -0.91 19.74 4.79
CA LEU A 59 -0.86 19.31 3.40
C LEU A 59 -0.15 17.95 3.32
N TYR A 60 -0.74 17.03 2.55
CA TYR A 60 -0.19 15.71 2.32
C TYR A 60 0.05 15.48 0.84
N PHE A 61 1.09 14.71 0.53
CA PHE A 61 1.30 14.15 -0.80
C PHE A 61 1.61 12.66 -0.66
N GLN A 62 0.82 11.81 -1.32
CA GLN A 62 0.94 10.34 -1.25
C GLN A 62 0.98 9.80 0.20
N GLY A 63 0.22 10.44 1.10
CA GLY A 63 0.16 10.07 2.53
C GLY A 63 1.33 10.55 3.39
N VAL A 64 2.30 11.25 2.82
CA VAL A 64 3.38 11.92 3.56
C VAL A 64 2.96 13.35 3.90
N ARG A 65 3.05 13.73 5.18
CA ARG A 65 2.80 15.11 5.62
C ARG A 65 3.95 16.00 5.14
N LEU A 66 3.64 17.06 4.42
CA LEU A 66 4.62 18.01 3.89
C LEU A 66 4.83 19.16 4.87
N PHE A 67 3.83 20.03 4.99
CA PHE A 67 3.83 21.21 5.85
C PHE A 67 2.38 21.62 6.15
N GLU A 68 2.20 22.70 6.92
CA GLU A 68 0.87 23.23 7.25
C GLU A 68 0.59 24.50 6.48
N VAL A 69 -0.65 24.60 5.99
CA VAL A 69 -1.15 25.71 5.18
C VAL A 69 -2.18 26.47 6.00
N ALA A 70 -2.12 27.81 5.98
CA ALA A 70 -3.04 28.67 6.70
C ALA A 70 -4.01 29.39 5.75
N ALA A 71 -5.24 29.61 6.20
CA ALA A 71 -6.22 30.45 5.50
C ALA A 71 -7.10 31.22 6.51
N PRO A 72 -7.80 32.28 6.08
CA PRO A 72 -8.71 33.01 6.97
C PRO A 72 -9.79 32.08 7.51
N ALA A 73 -10.09 32.18 8.81
CA ALA A 73 -11.19 31.44 9.41
C ALA A 73 -12.53 32.11 9.05
N LEU A 74 -13.50 31.32 8.60
CA LEU A 74 -14.86 31.83 8.40
C LEU A 74 -15.63 31.90 9.72
N GLN A 75 -16.50 32.90 9.85
CA GLN A 75 -17.38 33.04 11.01
C GLN A 75 -18.46 31.96 11.02
N ASP A 76 -18.98 31.60 9.84
CA ASP A 76 -19.95 30.52 9.69
C ASP A 76 -19.24 29.16 9.80
N PRO A 77 -19.50 28.37 10.87
CA PRO A 77 -18.89 27.06 11.04
C PRO A 77 -19.41 26.00 10.05
N ASN A 78 -20.52 26.27 9.35
CA ASN A 78 -21.09 25.36 8.36
C ASN A 78 -20.57 25.64 6.94
N ALA A 79 -19.88 26.76 6.73
CA ALA A 79 -19.28 27.09 5.45
C ALA A 79 -18.09 26.17 5.15
N PHE A 80 -17.85 25.89 3.86
CA PHE A 80 -16.69 25.12 3.46
C PHE A 80 -15.39 25.85 3.86
N PRO A 81 -14.50 25.23 4.66
CA PRO A 81 -13.32 25.91 5.16
C PRO A 81 -12.41 26.40 4.02
N PRO A 82 -11.99 27.68 3.97
CA PRO A 82 -11.12 28.19 2.92
C PRO A 82 -9.77 27.46 2.84
N VAL A 83 -9.29 26.96 3.98
CA VAL A 83 -8.06 26.16 4.03
C VAL A 83 -8.23 24.83 3.30
N ALA A 84 -9.42 24.21 3.34
CA ALA A 84 -9.71 22.97 2.62
C ALA A 84 -9.70 23.22 1.10
N ALA A 85 -10.39 24.27 0.64
CA ALA A 85 -10.39 24.66 -0.77
C ALA A 85 -8.98 24.90 -1.31
N ARG A 86 -8.14 25.54 -0.50
CA ARG A 86 -6.74 25.79 -0.85
C ARG A 86 -5.93 24.50 -0.92
N ILE A 87 -6.13 23.55 0.00
CA ILE A 87 -5.46 22.25 -0.04
C ILE A 87 -5.85 21.48 -1.30
N ASP A 88 -7.13 21.49 -1.67
CA ASP A 88 -7.61 20.79 -2.88
C ASP A 88 -6.95 21.34 -4.13
N LEU A 89 -6.91 22.67 -4.27
CA LEU A 89 -6.22 23.32 -5.38
C LEU A 89 -4.73 22.94 -5.45
N ILE A 90 -4.03 22.92 -4.32
CA ILE A 90 -2.62 22.55 -4.27
C ILE A 90 -2.44 21.07 -4.62
N ALA A 91 -3.33 20.19 -4.14
CA ALA A 91 -3.30 18.77 -4.45
C ALA A 91 -3.55 18.51 -5.94
N ASP A 92 -4.46 19.25 -6.58
CA ASP A 92 -4.70 19.18 -8.02
C ASP A 92 -3.47 19.61 -8.82
N ASN A 93 -2.80 20.70 -8.41
CA ASN A 93 -1.53 21.12 -9.02
C ASN A 93 -0.44 20.05 -8.86
N PHE A 94 -0.37 19.37 -7.71
CA PHE A 94 0.57 18.26 -7.51
C PHE A 94 0.24 17.06 -8.39
N ASN A 95 -1.04 16.77 -8.61
CA ASN A 95 -1.49 15.73 -9.51
C ASN A 95 -1.18 16.07 -10.97
N GLU A 96 -1.14 17.34 -11.37
CA GLU A 96 -0.67 17.72 -12.72
C GLU A 96 0.81 17.39 -12.92
N VAL A 97 1.64 17.58 -11.89
CA VAL A 97 3.06 17.24 -11.93
C VAL A 97 3.28 15.73 -11.85
N VAL A 98 2.57 15.07 -10.95
CA VAL A 98 2.70 13.64 -10.64
C VAL A 98 1.32 12.96 -10.67
N PRO A 99 0.77 12.65 -11.87
CA PRO A 99 -0.60 12.13 -12.03
C PRO A 99 -0.89 10.86 -11.23
N PRO A 100 -1.90 10.78 -10.35
CA PRO A 100 -2.17 9.54 -9.63
C PRO A 100 -2.44 8.38 -10.62
N PRO A 101 -2.12 7.12 -10.27
CA PRO A 101 -2.50 5.99 -11.12
C PRO A 101 -4.02 5.96 -11.26
N ALA A 102 -4.54 5.98 -12.49
CA ALA A 102 -5.97 5.98 -12.75
C ALA A 102 -6.55 4.57 -12.72
N ILE A 103 -5.77 3.60 -13.19
CA ILE A 103 -6.11 2.17 -13.18
C ILE A 103 -4.97 1.32 -12.61
N VAL A 104 -5.29 0.09 -12.19
CA VAL A 104 -4.29 -0.87 -11.68
C VAL A 104 -3.20 -1.15 -12.72
N ALA A 105 -3.51 -1.10 -14.01
CA ALA A 105 -2.52 -1.27 -15.07
C ALA A 105 -1.45 -0.15 -15.08
N ASP A 106 -1.80 1.07 -14.64
CA ASP A 106 -0.87 2.21 -14.58
C ASP A 106 0.21 2.01 -13.50
N ILE A 107 -0.01 1.11 -12.54
CA ILE A 107 1.01 0.72 -11.55
C ILE A 107 2.20 0.05 -12.26
N PHE A 108 1.93 -0.71 -13.31
CA PHE A 108 2.94 -1.43 -14.08
C PHE A 108 3.40 -0.67 -15.33
N LYS A 109 2.60 0.31 -15.78
CA LYS A 109 2.93 1.21 -16.87
C LYS A 109 2.52 2.64 -16.51
N PRO A 110 3.35 3.35 -15.72
CA PRO A 110 3.04 4.70 -15.28
C PRO A 110 2.70 5.60 -16.47
N ALA A 111 1.70 6.46 -16.30
CA ALA A 111 1.43 7.50 -17.27
C ALA A 111 2.72 8.33 -17.47
N PRO A 112 3.07 8.69 -18.73
CA PRO A 112 4.22 9.53 -18.99
C PRO A 112 4.09 10.84 -18.21
N THR A 113 5.14 11.22 -17.50
CA THR A 113 5.19 12.49 -16.78
C THR A 113 5.48 13.60 -17.78
N ARG A 114 4.86 14.77 -17.59
CA ARG A 114 5.16 15.96 -18.39
C ARG A 114 6.60 16.45 -18.16
N TYR A 115 7.13 16.19 -16.97
CA TYR A 115 8.44 16.61 -16.53
C TYR A 115 9.47 15.51 -16.70
N ASP A 116 10.69 15.90 -17.09
CA ASP A 116 11.89 15.07 -17.03
C ASP A 116 12.35 14.90 -15.57
N PRO A 117 12.33 13.67 -15.02
CA PRO A 117 12.72 13.42 -13.64
C PRO A 117 14.19 13.76 -13.30
N ALA A 118 15.08 13.77 -14.29
CA ALA A 118 16.50 14.04 -14.08
C ALA A 118 16.80 15.54 -13.90
N THR A 119 16.02 16.39 -14.55
CA THR A 119 16.19 17.85 -14.56
C THR A 119 15.09 18.57 -13.79
N PHE A 120 14.14 17.83 -13.20
CA PHE A 120 13.04 18.40 -12.41
C PHE A 120 13.54 19.25 -11.24
N HIS A 121 13.00 20.46 -11.14
CA HIS A 121 13.26 21.35 -10.02
C HIS A 121 12.05 22.23 -9.65
N VAL A 122 11.92 22.54 -8.36
CA VAL A 122 10.93 23.48 -7.83
C VAL A 122 11.57 24.87 -7.71
N LYS A 123 11.09 25.84 -8.49
CA LYS A 123 11.56 27.23 -8.45
C LYS A 123 10.61 28.10 -7.64
N THR A 124 11.17 29.00 -6.83
CA THR A 124 10.44 30.10 -6.22
C THR A 124 10.51 31.33 -7.12
N GLN A 125 9.38 31.97 -7.38
CA GLN A 125 9.31 33.20 -8.16
C GLN A 125 8.33 34.18 -7.52
N LEU A 126 8.70 35.46 -7.48
CA LEU A 126 7.80 36.53 -7.07
C LEU A 126 6.82 36.82 -8.22
N SER A 127 5.53 36.57 -8.00
CA SER A 127 4.46 36.76 -8.97
C SER A 127 3.32 37.54 -8.32
N ASN A 128 2.96 38.69 -8.90
CA ASN A 128 1.92 39.59 -8.37
C ASN A 128 2.10 39.97 -6.90
N GLY A 129 3.36 40.14 -6.46
CA GLY A 129 3.70 40.50 -5.08
C GLY A 129 3.71 39.34 -4.08
N TYR A 130 3.42 38.11 -4.52
CA TYR A 130 3.47 36.91 -3.68
C TYR A 130 4.55 35.94 -4.16
N TRP A 131 5.17 35.22 -3.23
CA TRP A 131 6.10 34.15 -3.57
C TRP A 131 5.32 32.90 -3.99
N SER A 132 5.45 32.52 -5.26
CA SER A 132 4.84 31.32 -5.82
C SER A 132 5.91 30.27 -6.14
N LEU A 133 5.55 29.00 -5.97
CA LEU A 133 6.41 27.86 -6.24
C LEU A 133 5.95 27.24 -7.55
N TYR A 134 6.88 26.97 -8.46
CA TYR A 134 6.62 26.40 -9.77
C TYR A 134 7.41 25.12 -9.97
N ALA A 135 6.77 24.09 -10.52
CA ALA A 135 7.43 22.91 -11.06
C ALA A 135 7.92 23.20 -12.48
N THR A 136 9.20 22.94 -12.73
CA THR A 136 9.85 23.15 -14.03
C THR A 136 10.91 22.07 -14.24
N ASP A 137 11.38 21.94 -15.47
CA ASP A 137 12.51 21.10 -15.84
C ASP A 137 13.31 21.76 -16.98
N ASP A 138 14.30 21.05 -17.50
CA ASP A 138 15.10 21.52 -18.65
C ASP A 138 14.55 21.03 -20.00
N SER A 139 13.46 20.25 -19.99
CA SER A 139 12.82 19.71 -21.21
C SER A 139 11.98 20.76 -21.96
N GLY A 140 11.77 21.93 -21.35
CA GLY A 140 10.94 23.00 -21.90
C GLY A 140 9.44 22.80 -21.63
N ALA A 141 9.07 21.94 -20.66
CA ALA A 141 7.70 21.87 -20.19
C ALA A 141 7.26 23.23 -19.63
N GLN A 142 6.00 23.63 -19.87
CA GLN A 142 5.52 24.87 -19.28
C GLN A 142 5.52 24.74 -17.74
N PRO A 143 5.99 25.76 -17.02
CA PRO A 143 5.99 25.73 -15.56
C PRO A 143 4.57 25.58 -15.00
N THR A 144 4.39 24.64 -14.07
CA THR A 144 3.11 24.46 -13.35
C THR A 144 3.19 25.19 -12.02
N ASN A 145 2.22 26.07 -11.74
CA ASN A 145 2.13 26.73 -10.43
C ASN A 145 1.72 25.68 -9.39
N LEU A 146 2.59 25.40 -8.45
CA LEU A 146 2.33 24.44 -7.38
C LEU A 146 1.46 25.08 -6.30
N LEU A 147 1.91 26.23 -5.79
CA LEU A 147 1.22 26.97 -4.75
C LEU A 147 1.78 28.40 -4.65
N THR A 148 0.97 29.28 -4.06
CA THR A 148 1.39 30.62 -3.64
C THR A 148 1.47 30.69 -2.11
N VAL A 149 2.59 31.20 -1.60
CA VAL A 149 2.80 31.43 -0.16
C VAL A 149 2.13 32.75 0.22
N THR A 150 1.22 32.67 1.19
CA THR A 150 0.43 33.82 1.65
C THR A 150 1.07 34.46 2.88
N GLU A 151 0.63 35.67 3.21
CA GLU A 151 1.00 36.34 4.47
C GLU A 151 0.58 35.54 5.70
N LEU A 152 -0.55 34.83 5.62
CA LEU A 152 -1.06 34.01 6.72
C LEU A 152 -0.14 32.82 7.00
N ASP A 153 0.43 32.21 5.96
CA ASP A 153 1.40 31.12 6.14
C ASP A 153 2.66 31.64 6.83
N ALA A 154 3.19 32.78 6.36
CA ALA A 154 4.36 33.42 6.94
C ALA A 154 4.12 33.80 8.41
N LYS A 155 2.96 34.42 8.71
CA LYS A 155 2.56 34.80 10.06
C LYS A 155 2.41 33.58 10.98
N TYR A 156 1.82 32.49 10.48
CA TYR A 156 1.66 31.26 11.25
C TYR A 156 3.01 30.61 11.58
N ASN A 157 3.95 30.58 10.61
CA ASN A 157 5.27 29.98 10.78
C ASN A 157 6.29 30.92 11.46
N GLY A 158 5.95 32.20 11.66
CA GLY A 158 6.82 33.18 12.32
C GLY A 158 8.06 33.59 11.51
N ILE A 159 8.05 33.41 10.18
CA ILE A 159 9.16 33.72 9.29
C ILE A 159 8.67 34.51 8.05
N SER A 160 9.59 35.12 7.29
CA SER A 160 9.22 35.87 6.08
C SER A 160 8.65 34.96 5.00
N GLN A 161 7.79 35.49 4.13
CA GLN A 161 7.22 34.73 3.00
C GLN A 161 8.30 34.12 2.10
N GLN A 162 9.38 34.86 1.82
CA GLN A 162 10.48 34.36 0.99
C GLN A 162 11.19 33.17 1.64
N ALA A 163 11.51 33.28 2.94
CA ALA A 163 12.16 32.19 3.67
C ALA A 163 11.25 30.95 3.72
N LEU A 164 9.95 31.15 3.92
CA LEU A 164 8.97 30.07 3.91
C LEU A 164 8.83 29.43 2.52
N ALA A 165 8.80 30.24 1.45
CA ALA A 165 8.74 29.75 0.08
C ALA A 165 9.95 28.90 -0.28
N ASN A 166 11.16 29.31 0.10
CA ASN A 166 12.37 28.52 -0.11
C ASN A 166 12.32 27.21 0.66
N SER A 167 11.92 27.24 1.95
CA SER A 167 11.79 26.04 2.77
C SER A 167 10.76 25.06 2.19
N TRP A 168 9.61 25.56 1.73
CA TRP A 168 8.59 24.73 1.09
C TRP A 168 9.06 24.20 -0.27
N ALA A 169 9.81 24.98 -1.04
CA ALA A 169 10.39 24.52 -2.29
C ALA A 169 11.38 23.36 -2.07
N ASP A 170 12.22 23.43 -1.04
CA ASP A 170 13.14 22.35 -0.67
C ASP A 170 12.38 21.07 -0.27
N ILE A 171 11.30 21.21 0.54
CA ILE A 171 10.44 20.07 0.92
C ILE A 171 9.77 19.46 -0.31
N LEU A 172 9.20 20.28 -1.20
CA LEU A 172 8.55 19.82 -2.42
C LEU A 172 9.54 19.19 -3.38
N GLN A 173 10.76 19.74 -3.51
CA GLN A 173 11.81 19.15 -4.32
C GLN A 173 12.16 17.74 -3.83
N ALA A 174 12.37 17.60 -2.52
CA ALA A 174 12.73 16.33 -1.89
C ALA A 174 11.66 15.25 -2.01
N VAL A 175 10.39 15.63 -2.22
CA VAL A 175 9.26 14.70 -2.33
C VAL A 175 8.86 14.43 -3.77
N LEU A 176 8.73 15.47 -4.59
CA LEU A 176 8.25 15.37 -5.97
C LEU A 176 9.33 14.79 -6.90
N SER A 177 10.61 15.12 -6.71
CA SER A 177 11.69 14.60 -7.56
C SER A 177 11.81 13.07 -7.47
N PRO A 178 11.88 12.45 -6.27
CA PRO A 178 11.86 10.98 -6.19
C PRO A 178 10.56 10.37 -6.71
N ALA A 179 9.42 11.02 -6.51
CA ALA A 179 8.14 10.52 -7.01
C ALA A 179 8.07 10.50 -8.55
N LEU A 180 8.69 11.47 -9.22
CA LEU A 180 8.87 11.50 -10.67
C LEU A 180 9.88 10.44 -11.12
N GLN A 181 11.01 10.30 -10.43
CA GLN A 181 12.04 9.30 -10.78
C GLN A 181 11.50 7.88 -10.70
N GLN A 182 10.66 7.58 -9.71
CA GLN A 182 9.99 6.27 -9.59
C GLN A 182 9.05 5.95 -10.75
N ARG A 183 8.65 6.95 -11.55
CA ARG A 183 7.78 6.80 -12.72
C ARG A 183 8.53 6.85 -14.03
N ALA A 184 9.82 7.16 -14.00
CA ALA A 184 10.66 7.07 -15.18
C ALA A 184 10.62 5.62 -15.71
N PRO A 185 10.50 5.41 -17.03
CA PRO A 185 10.40 4.07 -17.61
C PRO A 185 11.61 3.18 -17.23
N GLY A 186 12.80 3.77 -17.03
CA GLY A 186 14.00 3.04 -16.60
C GLY A 186 14.02 2.63 -15.12
N ALA A 187 13.21 3.24 -14.26
CA ALA A 187 13.19 2.90 -12.82
C ALA A 187 12.54 1.53 -12.55
N LEU A 188 11.59 1.12 -13.39
CA LEU A 188 10.90 -0.16 -13.25
C LEU A 188 11.83 -1.35 -13.51
N GLU A 189 12.75 -1.24 -14.46
CA GLU A 189 13.68 -2.34 -14.80
C GLU A 189 14.56 -2.71 -13.59
N GLY A 190 15.09 -1.71 -12.88
CA GLY A 190 15.86 -1.92 -11.66
C GLY A 190 15.02 -2.52 -10.52
N GLN A 191 13.81 -2.01 -10.30
CA GLN A 191 12.94 -2.43 -9.20
C GLN A 191 12.40 -3.87 -9.37
N ILE A 192 12.07 -4.27 -10.60
CA ILE A 192 11.59 -5.63 -10.89
C ILE A 192 12.70 -6.65 -10.59
N SER A 193 13.95 -6.38 -10.99
CA SER A 193 15.05 -7.33 -10.76
C SER A 193 15.28 -7.62 -9.27
N THR A 194 15.22 -6.58 -8.43
CA THR A 194 15.46 -6.71 -6.98
C THR A 194 14.29 -7.44 -6.31
N SER A 195 13.05 -7.19 -6.76
CA SER A 195 11.86 -7.87 -6.24
C SER A 195 11.82 -9.36 -6.59
N VAL A 196 12.23 -9.71 -7.81
CA VAL A 196 12.37 -11.11 -8.23
C VAL A 196 13.40 -11.84 -7.35
N LEU A 197 14.53 -11.20 -7.03
CA LEU A 197 15.54 -11.78 -6.15
C LEU A 197 15.02 -12.03 -4.73
N VAL A 198 14.27 -11.09 -4.15
CA VAL A 198 13.69 -11.26 -2.80
C VAL A 198 12.63 -12.36 -2.78
N ILE A 199 11.76 -12.43 -3.80
CA ILE A 199 10.78 -13.52 -3.91
C ILE A 199 11.49 -14.87 -4.09
N LEU A 200 12.52 -14.93 -4.94
CA LEU A 200 13.31 -16.16 -5.13
C LEU A 200 13.99 -16.59 -3.82
N ALA A 201 14.57 -15.65 -3.07
CA ALA A 201 15.15 -15.92 -1.77
C ALA A 201 14.11 -16.45 -0.77
N ALA A 202 12.90 -15.88 -0.75
CA ALA A 202 11.79 -16.36 0.08
C ALA A 202 11.34 -17.78 -0.30
N VAL A 203 11.30 -18.10 -1.61
CA VAL A 203 11.00 -19.46 -2.10
C VAL A 203 12.07 -20.46 -1.67
N VAL A 204 13.36 -20.13 -1.85
CA VAL A 204 14.48 -20.98 -1.44
C VAL A 204 14.47 -21.23 0.07
N LEU A 205 14.24 -20.18 0.86
CA LEU A 205 14.15 -20.29 2.31
C LEU A 205 12.96 -21.14 2.75
N THR A 206 11.81 -20.99 2.09
CA THR A 206 10.62 -21.82 2.33
C THR A 206 10.91 -23.30 2.01
N ALA A 207 11.55 -23.58 0.87
CA ALA A 207 11.94 -24.94 0.49
C ALA A 207 12.90 -25.58 1.50
N LEU A 208 13.87 -24.80 2.01
CA LEU A 208 14.79 -25.25 3.06
C LEU A 208 14.04 -25.59 4.36
N ILE A 209 13.11 -24.73 4.80
CA ILE A 209 12.30 -24.97 5.99
C ILE A 209 11.46 -26.23 5.83
N ILE A 210 10.80 -26.42 4.68
CA ILE A 210 10.02 -27.64 4.39
C ILE A 210 10.93 -28.88 4.41
N GLY A 211 12.12 -28.81 3.82
CA GLY A 211 13.10 -29.89 3.84
C GLY A 211 13.49 -30.30 5.27
N ILE A 212 13.73 -29.32 6.15
CA ILE A 212 14.01 -29.56 7.58
C ILE A 212 12.82 -30.25 8.25
N ARG A 213 11.59 -29.78 8.01
CA ARG A 213 10.38 -30.41 8.60
C ARG A 213 10.21 -31.87 8.15
N ILE A 214 10.45 -32.17 6.88
CA ILE A 214 10.43 -33.55 6.37
C ILE A 214 11.52 -34.40 7.04
N ALA A 215 12.72 -33.85 7.28
CA ALA A 215 13.77 -34.56 8.00
C ALA A 215 13.39 -34.82 9.47
N LEU A 216 12.83 -33.84 10.17
CA LEU A 216 12.39 -33.98 11.57
C LEU A 216 11.26 -35.01 11.73
N THR A 217 10.31 -35.06 10.80
CA THR A 217 9.23 -36.06 10.81
C THR A 217 9.75 -37.48 10.57
N ARG A 218 10.76 -37.65 9.71
CA ARG A 218 11.46 -38.94 9.53
C ARG A 218 12.25 -39.37 10.77
N ILE A 219 12.90 -38.43 11.45
CA ILE A 219 13.60 -38.74 12.71
C ILE A 219 12.58 -39.15 13.78
N ARG A 220 11.45 -38.45 13.86
CA ARG A 220 10.37 -38.76 14.79
C ARG A 220 9.80 -40.17 14.58
N SER A 221 9.54 -40.58 13.34
CA SER A 221 9.00 -41.93 13.07
C SER A 221 9.97 -43.03 13.52
N ARG A 222 11.28 -42.85 13.29
CA ARG A 222 12.31 -43.81 13.74
C ARG A 222 12.38 -43.97 15.26
N LEU A 223 12.11 -42.89 16.01
CA LEU A 223 12.09 -42.94 17.48
C LEU A 223 10.85 -43.66 18.02
N VAL A 224 9.72 -43.58 17.30
CA VAL A 224 8.47 -44.26 17.68
C VAL A 224 8.50 -45.74 17.33
N GLU A 225 9.13 -46.11 16.21
CA GLU A 225 9.22 -47.50 15.71
C GLU A 225 10.24 -48.39 16.45
N THR A 226 10.71 -48.01 17.65
CA THR A 226 11.64 -48.86 18.40
C THR A 226 10.98 -50.23 18.66
N PRO A 227 11.44 -51.32 18.02
CA PRO A 227 10.71 -52.58 18.01
C PRO A 227 10.70 -53.17 19.42
N ALA A 228 9.54 -53.70 19.83
CA ALA A 228 9.44 -54.46 21.06
C ALA A 228 10.47 -55.61 21.01
N PRO A 229 11.24 -55.86 22.09
CA PRO A 229 12.22 -56.94 22.09
C PRO A 229 11.51 -58.26 21.75
N GLU A 230 11.88 -58.85 20.60
CA GLU A 230 11.44 -60.18 20.15
C GLU A 230 11.79 -61.19 21.25
N GLY A 231 10.80 -61.59 22.04
CA GLY A 231 11.00 -62.53 23.14
C GLY A 231 10.06 -62.37 24.33
N VAL A 232 9.27 -61.29 24.41
CA VAL A 232 8.27 -61.17 25.49
C VAL A 232 6.95 -61.83 25.06
N PRO A 233 6.51 -62.91 25.74
CA PRO A 233 5.28 -63.62 25.41
C PRO A 233 4.06 -62.69 25.48
N SER A 234 3.17 -62.82 24.49
CA SER A 234 2.12 -61.87 24.14
C SER A 234 0.97 -61.69 25.16
N ASP A 235 1.04 -62.32 26.33
CA ASP A 235 -0.07 -62.40 27.27
C ASP A 235 -0.14 -61.24 28.28
N GLU A 236 0.90 -60.40 28.37
CA GLU A 236 0.88 -59.16 29.17
C GLU A 236 1.22 -57.94 28.30
N HIS A 237 0.27 -57.50 27.48
CA HIS A 237 0.33 -56.22 26.78
C HIS A 237 0.10 -55.06 27.76
N MET A 238 1.01 -54.84 28.71
CA MET A 238 1.13 -53.53 29.34
C MET A 238 1.82 -52.59 28.36
N PRO A 239 1.24 -51.41 28.04
CA PRO A 239 1.87 -50.46 27.13
C PRO A 239 3.22 -50.05 27.73
N ALA A 240 4.31 -50.37 27.03
CA ALA A 240 5.65 -49.97 27.42
C ALA A 240 5.68 -48.45 27.59
N LYS A 241 5.79 -48.00 28.85
CA LYS A 241 5.79 -46.59 29.20
C LYS A 241 7.06 -45.96 28.61
N ALA A 242 6.91 -45.09 27.62
CA ALA A 242 8.03 -44.39 26.99
C ALA A 242 8.91 -43.71 28.06
N SER A 243 10.23 -43.74 27.86
CA SER A 243 11.15 -43.14 28.84
C SER A 243 10.92 -41.61 28.91
N PRO A 244 11.12 -40.98 30.08
CA PRO A 244 10.91 -39.54 30.24
C PRO A 244 11.75 -38.70 29.26
N ILE A 245 12.94 -39.19 28.89
CA ILE A 245 13.81 -38.56 27.90
C ILE A 245 13.18 -38.61 26.50
N GLN A 246 12.61 -39.76 26.10
CA GLN A 246 11.92 -39.89 24.80
C GLN A 246 10.70 -38.96 24.72
N GLN A 247 9.92 -38.85 25.79
CA GLN A 247 8.78 -37.92 25.84
C GLN A 247 9.22 -36.46 25.66
N PHE A 248 10.29 -36.04 26.35
CA PHE A 248 10.85 -34.69 26.20
C PHE A 248 11.30 -34.42 24.75
N VAL A 249 12.02 -35.35 24.13
CA VAL A 249 12.48 -35.22 22.74
C VAL A 249 11.29 -35.10 21.77
N LEU A 250 10.24 -35.89 21.94
CA LEU A 250 9.04 -35.81 21.09
C LEU A 250 8.30 -34.47 21.25
N ILE A 251 8.22 -33.95 22.47
CA ILE A 251 7.63 -32.62 22.74
C ILE A 251 8.48 -31.52 22.07
N ALA A 252 9.80 -31.58 22.24
CA ALA A 252 10.73 -30.61 21.64
C ALA A 252 10.66 -30.63 20.11
N LEU A 253 10.66 -31.81 19.48
CA LEU A 253 10.49 -31.96 18.03
C LEU A 253 9.16 -31.39 17.54
N GLY A 254 8.08 -31.62 18.29
CA GLY A 254 6.77 -31.05 17.98
C GLY A 254 6.73 -29.53 18.09
N LEU A 255 7.43 -28.94 19.07
CA LEU A 255 7.55 -27.49 19.22
C LEU A 255 8.37 -26.89 18.08
N ILE A 256 9.50 -27.51 17.71
CA ILE A 256 10.35 -27.07 16.61
C ILE A 256 9.57 -27.10 15.29
N ASP A 257 8.85 -28.19 14.99
CA ASP A 257 8.03 -28.29 13.77
C ASP A 257 6.96 -27.19 13.70
N TRP A 258 6.35 -26.87 14.83
CA TRP A 258 5.37 -25.79 14.95
C TRP A 258 6.00 -24.40 14.71
N ILE A 259 7.17 -24.12 15.30
CA ILE A 259 7.90 -22.86 15.06
C ILE A 259 8.30 -22.73 13.58
N LEU A 260 8.79 -23.82 12.98
CA LEU A 260 9.14 -23.85 11.55
C LEU A 260 7.93 -23.62 10.65
N ALA A 261 6.73 -24.04 11.05
CA ALA A 261 5.52 -23.73 10.30
C ALA A 261 5.22 -22.21 10.32
N TRP A 262 5.38 -21.56 11.47
CA TRP A 262 5.19 -20.11 11.62
C TRP A 262 6.23 -19.29 10.87
N SER A 263 7.48 -19.75 10.82
CA SER A 263 8.54 -19.03 10.13
C SER A 263 8.26 -18.89 8.62
N ILE A 264 7.61 -19.87 7.99
CA ILE A 264 7.17 -19.77 6.58
C ILE A 264 6.21 -18.58 6.42
N GLY A 265 5.20 -18.47 7.28
CA GLY A 265 4.24 -17.37 7.24
C GLY A 265 4.91 -16.00 7.41
N ILE A 266 5.87 -15.92 8.33
CA ILE A 266 6.65 -14.69 8.56
C ILE A 266 7.52 -14.34 7.35
N VAL A 267 8.22 -15.31 6.76
CA VAL A 267 9.06 -15.11 5.56
C VAL A 267 8.23 -14.54 4.42
N TRP A 268 7.06 -15.10 4.15
CA TRP A 268 6.17 -14.60 3.09
C TRP A 268 5.58 -13.23 3.41
N ALA A 269 5.16 -12.99 4.67
CA ALA A 269 4.66 -11.69 5.08
C ALA A 269 5.72 -10.60 4.86
N VAL A 270 6.97 -10.85 5.26
CA VAL A 270 8.10 -9.93 5.05
C VAL A 270 8.39 -9.74 3.57
N ALA A 271 8.45 -10.82 2.78
CA ALA A 271 8.74 -10.73 1.35
C ALA A 271 7.69 -9.93 0.58
N VAL A 272 6.40 -10.16 0.86
CA VAL A 272 5.28 -9.43 0.24
C VAL A 272 5.28 -7.96 0.67
N LEU A 273 5.46 -7.68 1.96
CA LEU A 273 5.52 -6.29 2.44
C LEU A 273 6.70 -5.53 1.84
N TRP A 274 7.86 -6.19 1.75
CA TRP A 274 9.04 -5.61 1.13
C TRP A 274 8.79 -5.32 -0.36
N ALA A 275 8.18 -6.25 -1.11
CA ALA A 275 7.82 -6.04 -2.51
C ALA A 275 6.82 -4.89 -2.69
N LEU A 276 5.80 -4.80 -1.83
CA LEU A 276 4.84 -3.69 -1.84
C LEU A 276 5.46 -2.34 -1.45
N TYR A 277 6.52 -2.34 -0.64
CA TYR A 277 7.20 -1.10 -0.26
C TYR A 277 8.05 -0.53 -1.42
N GLN A 278 8.58 -1.40 -2.28
CA GLN A 278 9.36 -1.00 -3.45
C GLN A 278 8.49 -0.38 -4.55
N LEU A 279 7.24 -0.84 -4.67
CA LEU A 279 6.26 -0.24 -5.55
C LEU A 279 5.75 1.05 -4.89
N GLY A 280 6.35 2.19 -5.26
CA GLY A 280 5.98 3.54 -4.80
C GLY A 280 4.47 3.78 -4.59
N PRO A 281 3.60 3.55 -5.59
CA PRO A 281 2.16 3.79 -5.44
C PRO A 281 1.49 2.89 -4.40
N THR A 282 2.05 1.72 -4.07
CA THR A 282 1.51 0.83 -3.03
C THR A 282 2.06 1.11 -1.65
N GLN A 283 2.95 2.08 -1.44
CA GLN A 283 3.51 2.34 -0.10
C GLN A 283 2.45 2.73 0.94
N ALA A 284 1.47 3.56 0.56
CA ALA A 284 0.37 3.93 1.45
C ALA A 284 -0.49 2.71 1.81
N LEU A 285 -0.79 1.86 0.81
CA LEU A 285 -1.48 0.59 1.01
C LEU A 285 -0.64 -0.36 1.89
N ALA A 286 0.66 -0.47 1.63
CA ALA A 286 1.59 -1.30 2.37
C ALA A 286 1.63 -0.91 3.84
N ARG A 287 1.72 0.39 4.18
CA ARG A 287 1.68 0.84 5.58
C ARG A 287 0.38 0.44 6.28
N LYS A 288 -0.76 0.60 5.60
CA LYS A 288 -2.07 0.21 6.13
C LYS A 288 -2.17 -1.32 6.30
N LEU A 289 -1.74 -2.08 5.29
CA LEU A 289 -1.72 -3.54 5.33
C LEU A 289 -0.77 -4.07 6.40
N THR A 290 0.42 -3.49 6.58
CA THR A 290 1.38 -3.88 7.61
C THR A 290 0.74 -3.83 8.99
N SER A 291 0.08 -2.72 9.33
CA SER A 291 -0.57 -2.59 10.63
C SER A 291 -1.67 -3.65 10.85
N GLN A 292 -2.47 -3.93 9.82
CA GLN A 292 -3.54 -4.93 9.90
C GLN A 292 -3.01 -6.36 9.94
N LEU A 293 -2.08 -6.71 9.05
CA LEU A 293 -1.45 -8.03 8.98
C LEU A 293 -0.72 -8.36 10.27
N VAL A 294 0.04 -7.42 10.85
CA VAL A 294 0.73 -7.64 12.14
C VAL A 294 -0.27 -7.97 13.24
N LYS A 295 -1.41 -7.26 13.32
CA LYS A 295 -2.46 -7.56 14.31
C LYS A 295 -3.07 -8.94 14.09
N ILE A 296 -3.40 -9.30 12.85
CA ILE A 296 -3.98 -10.61 12.51
C ILE A 296 -2.98 -11.72 12.87
N PHE A 297 -1.71 -11.59 12.44
CA PHE A 297 -0.65 -12.54 12.77
C PHE A 297 -0.44 -12.69 14.27
N LEU A 298 -0.45 -11.58 15.02
CA LEU A 298 -0.28 -11.61 16.47
C LEU A 298 -1.42 -12.34 17.18
N ILE A 299 -2.67 -12.04 16.81
CA ILE A 299 -3.85 -12.73 17.37
C ILE A 299 -3.79 -14.23 17.08
N TRP A 300 -3.48 -14.57 15.83
CA TRP A 300 -3.43 -15.96 15.39
C TRP A 300 -2.27 -16.73 16.05
N PHE A 301 -1.13 -16.06 16.25
CA PHE A 301 0.01 -16.60 16.98
C PHE A 301 -0.34 -16.87 18.45
N ILE A 302 -0.94 -15.90 19.15
CA ILE A 302 -1.35 -16.06 20.55
C ILE A 302 -2.38 -17.19 20.69
N ALA A 303 -3.39 -17.25 19.81
CA ALA A 303 -4.37 -18.33 19.80
C ALA A 303 -3.71 -19.71 19.59
N SER A 304 -2.72 -19.78 18.70
CA SER A 304 -1.97 -21.01 18.43
C SER A 304 -1.10 -21.44 19.63
N VAL A 305 -0.45 -20.49 20.30
CA VAL A 305 0.29 -20.75 21.55
C VAL A 305 -0.65 -21.26 22.63
N ALA A 306 -1.80 -20.60 22.84
CA ALA A 306 -2.78 -21.00 23.85
C ALA A 306 -3.32 -22.42 23.60
N ALA A 307 -3.69 -22.74 22.34
CA ALA A 307 -4.13 -24.07 21.96
C ALA A 307 -3.03 -25.13 22.20
N ARG A 308 -1.76 -24.77 21.97
CA ARG A 308 -0.63 -25.68 22.18
C ARG A 308 -0.36 -25.92 23.66
N VAL A 309 -0.43 -24.89 24.50
CA VAL A 309 -0.29 -25.02 25.96
C VAL A 309 -1.42 -25.88 26.52
N ALA A 310 -2.66 -25.66 26.07
CA ALA A 310 -3.81 -26.47 26.50
C ALA A 310 -3.70 -27.95 26.11
N TYR A 311 -3.01 -28.29 25.02
CA TYR A 311 -2.74 -29.68 24.63
C TYR A 311 -1.65 -30.35 25.48
N LEU A 312 -0.78 -29.55 26.11
CA LEU A 312 0.34 -30.05 26.93
C LEU A 312 0.01 -30.12 28.43
N ALA A 313 -1.04 -29.42 28.88
CA ALA A 313 -1.54 -29.43 30.25
C ALA A 313 -2.52 -30.60 30.48
#